data_AF-A0A4C1VRF1-F1
#
_entry.id   AF-A0A4C1VRF1-F1
#
_cell.length_a   1.000
_cell.length_b   1.000
_cell.length_c   1.000
_cell.angle_alpha   90.00
_cell.angle_beta   90.00
_cell.angle_gamma   90.00
#
_symmetry.space_group_name_H-M   'P 1'
#
loop_
_entity.id
_entity.type
_entity.pdbx_description
1 polymer ?
#
loop_
_entity_poly.entity_id
_entity_poly.type
_entity_poly.pdbx_seq_one_letter_code
_entity_poly.pdbx_strand_id
1 'polypeptide(L)'
;MDIKCILNFDIVLRTHRWRPVGVLPYYQKCGSEDVKRHRWFKHVDWADVFLKKLTPPIVPTVSYEGDTSNFDDYPETDWKAARALDPDELKLFANF
;
A
#
# COMPACT_ATOMS: atom_id res chain seq x y z
N MET A 1 -14.58 -18.79 1.70
CA MET A 1 -14.09 -17.86 0.68
C MET A 1 -12.59 -17.79 0.86
N ASP A 2 -11.86 -18.40 -0.07
CA ASP A 2 -10.48 -18.84 0.08
C ASP A 2 -9.50 -17.66 -0.07
N ILE A 3 -8.48 -17.59 0.79
CA ILE A 3 -7.44 -16.54 0.87
C ILE A 3 -6.47 -16.58 -0.35
N LYS A 4 -6.79 -17.34 -1.40
CA LYS A 4 -5.96 -17.53 -2.61
C LYS A 4 -6.09 -16.41 -3.66
N CYS A 5 -6.63 -15.24 -3.33
CA CYS A 5 -6.72 -14.10 -4.27
C CYS A 5 -5.47 -13.22 -4.31
N ILE A 6 -4.40 -13.58 -3.59
CA ILE A 6 -3.09 -12.95 -3.75
C ILE A 6 -2.59 -13.29 -5.17
N LEU A 7 -2.79 -12.32 -6.06
CA LEU A 7 -2.06 -12.10 -7.30
C LEU A 7 -2.35 -13.13 -8.42
N ASN A 8 -3.43 -12.90 -9.15
CA ASN A 8 -3.59 -13.49 -10.49
C ASN A 8 -2.36 -13.11 -11.35
N PHE A 9 -1.73 -14.12 -11.95
CA PHE A 9 -0.48 -14.01 -12.72
C PHE A 9 -0.48 -12.88 -13.77
N ASP A 10 -1.61 -12.49 -14.37
CA ASP A 10 -1.64 -11.45 -15.41
C ASP A 10 -1.27 -10.03 -14.93
N ILE A 11 -1.71 -9.62 -13.74
CA ILE A 11 -1.37 -8.28 -13.23
C ILE A 11 0.07 -8.27 -12.73
N VAL A 12 0.48 -9.34 -12.03
CA VAL A 12 1.83 -9.46 -11.45
C VAL A 12 2.90 -9.72 -12.49
N LEU A 13 2.64 -10.50 -13.54
CA LEU A 13 3.58 -10.64 -14.65
C LEU A 13 3.74 -9.32 -15.41
N ARG A 14 2.67 -8.50 -15.50
CA ARG A 14 2.70 -7.18 -16.14
C ARG A 14 3.40 -6.12 -15.28
N THR A 15 3.50 -6.30 -13.96
CA THR A 15 4.22 -5.37 -13.05
C THR A 15 5.62 -5.85 -12.65
N HIS A 16 5.90 -7.15 -12.63
CA HIS A 16 7.17 -7.72 -12.13
C HIS A 16 8.04 -8.42 -13.19
N ARG A 17 7.73 -8.35 -14.49
CA ARG A 17 8.62 -8.91 -15.53
C ARG A 17 8.83 -7.97 -16.72
N TRP A 18 9.75 -7.02 -16.55
CA TRP A 18 10.46 -6.40 -17.67
C TRP A 18 11.24 -7.49 -18.43
N ARG A 19 10.67 -8.03 -19.51
CA ARG A 19 11.44 -8.68 -20.58
C ARG A 19 11.65 -7.65 -21.69
N PRO A 20 12.89 -7.24 -22.02
CA PRO A 20 13.14 -6.40 -23.18
C PRO A 20 13.19 -7.31 -24.41
N VAL A 21 12.05 -7.78 -24.92
CA VAL A 21 12.01 -8.42 -26.24
C VAL A 21 10.67 -8.14 -26.94
N GLY A 22 10.73 -7.33 -28.00
CA GLY A 22 9.71 -7.30 -29.04
C GLY A 22 8.54 -6.35 -28.78
N VAL A 23 8.63 -5.19 -29.42
CA VAL A 23 7.64 -4.10 -29.48
C VAL A 23 6.22 -4.62 -29.78
N LEU A 24 5.33 -4.58 -28.78
CA LEU A 24 3.89 -4.35 -28.99
C LEU A 24 3.59 -2.94 -28.46
N PRO A 25 3.09 -2.01 -29.30
CA PRO A 25 3.08 -0.57 -29.01
C PRO A 25 1.99 -0.12 -28.01
N TYR A 26 1.36 -1.04 -27.28
CA TYR A 26 0.14 -0.76 -26.52
C TYR A 26 0.21 -1.04 -25.01
N TYR A 27 1.40 -1.33 -24.47
CA TYR A 27 1.51 -1.57 -23.03
C TYR A 27 2.02 -0.32 -22.30
N GLN A 28 1.09 0.35 -21.61
CA GLN A 28 1.30 1.40 -20.60
C GLN A 28 1.56 2.83 -21.10
N LYS A 29 0.67 3.38 -21.92
CA LYS A 29 0.70 4.81 -22.25
C LYS A 29 -0.05 5.69 -21.24
N CYS A 30 -0.93 5.12 -20.41
CA CYS A 30 -1.85 5.88 -19.55
C CYS A 30 -1.69 5.56 -18.04
N GLY A 31 -0.55 4.98 -17.64
CA GLY A 31 -0.19 4.79 -16.23
C GLY A 31 -1.24 3.98 -15.45
N SER A 32 -1.78 4.57 -14.37
CA SER A 32 -2.80 3.93 -13.53
C SER A 32 -4.10 3.62 -14.27
N GLU A 33 -4.41 4.33 -15.36
CA GLU A 33 -5.65 4.14 -16.12
C GLU A 33 -5.69 2.77 -16.81
N ASP A 34 -4.55 2.27 -17.26
CA ASP A 34 -4.44 0.94 -17.87
C ASP A 34 -4.71 -0.17 -16.84
N VAL A 35 -4.39 0.08 -15.56
CA VAL A 35 -4.71 -0.83 -14.45
C VAL A 35 -6.22 -0.78 -14.18
N LYS A 36 -6.80 0.42 -14.09
CA LYS A 36 -8.23 0.60 -13.83
C LYS A 36 -9.14 -0.06 -14.88
N ARG A 37 -8.72 -0.02 -16.15
CA ARG A 37 -9.44 -0.62 -17.29
C ARG A 37 -9.23 -2.11 -17.45
N HIS A 38 -8.35 -2.73 -16.66
CA HIS A 38 -8.04 -4.15 -16.81
C HIS A 38 -9.26 -5.03 -16.47
N ARG A 39 -9.46 -6.11 -17.24
CA ARG A 39 -10.61 -7.02 -17.12
C ARG A 39 -10.82 -7.61 -15.71
N TRP A 40 -9.77 -7.67 -14.90
CA TRP A 40 -9.86 -8.13 -13.50
C TRP A 40 -10.67 -7.16 -12.62
N PHE A 41 -10.57 -5.86 -12.89
CA PHE A 41 -11.30 -4.80 -12.18
C PHE A 41 -12.60 -4.40 -12.88
N LYS A 42 -13.10 -5.18 -13.84
CA LYS A 42 -14.30 -4.83 -14.63
C LYS A 42 -15.57 -4.60 -13.79
N HIS A 43 -15.59 -5.08 -12.55
CA HIS A 43 -16.70 -4.96 -11.61
C HIS A 43 -16.43 -3.91 -10.51
N VAL A 44 -15.32 -3.19 -10.60
CA VAL A 44 -14.95 -2.15 -9.63
C VAL A 44 -15.32 -0.80 -10.21
N ASP A 45 -16.25 -0.11 -9.55
CA ASP A 45 -16.48 1.31 -9.79
C ASP A 45 -15.43 2.12 -9.01
N TRP A 46 -14.48 2.71 -9.73
CA TRP A 46 -13.39 3.49 -9.15
C TRP A 46 -13.85 4.81 -8.50
N ALA A 47 -15.00 5.36 -8.91
CA ALA A 47 -15.58 6.53 -8.25
C ALA A 47 -16.11 6.16 -6.87
N ASP A 48 -16.75 5.00 -6.74
CA ASP A 48 -17.24 4.50 -5.44
C ASP A 48 -16.11 4.05 -4.51
N VAL A 49 -15.01 3.52 -5.05
CA VAL A 49 -13.78 3.28 -4.28
C VAL A 49 -13.25 4.59 -3.70
N PHE A 50 -13.14 5.64 -4.54
CA PHE A 50 -12.63 6.94 -4.11
C PHE A 50 -13.52 7.59 -3.05
N LEU A 51 -14.85 7.48 -3.20
CA LEU A 51 -15.84 7.97 -2.26
C LEU A 51 -16.05 7.05 -1.04
N LYS A 52 -15.28 5.96 -0.91
CA LYS A 52 -15.36 4.98 0.20
C LYS A 52 -16.76 4.39 0.38
N LYS A 53 -17.52 4.20 -0.70
CA LYS A 53 -18.88 3.62 -0.66
C LYS A 53 -18.89 2.10 -0.64
N LEU A 54 -17.82 1.47 -1.15
CA LEU A 54 -17.71 0.01 -1.16
C LEU A 54 -17.42 -0.50 0.25
N THR A 55 -18.18 -1.50 0.70
CA THR A 55 -17.88 -2.20 1.95
C THR A 55 -16.60 -3.01 1.78
N PRO A 56 -15.58 -2.83 2.63
CA PRO A 56 -14.36 -3.61 2.54
C PRO A 56 -14.65 -5.07 2.89
N PRO A 57 -13.99 -6.04 2.23
CA PRO A 57 -14.18 -7.46 2.51
C PRO A 57 -13.63 -7.88 3.88
N ILE A 58 -12.72 -7.09 4.46
CA ILE A 58 -12.12 -7.32 5.77
C ILE A 58 -12.32 -6.04 6.58
N VAL A 59 -13.05 -6.16 7.68
CA VAL A 59 -13.25 -5.09 8.66
C VAL A 59 -12.47 -5.50 9.92
N PRO A 60 -11.43 -4.77 10.34
CA PRO A 60 -10.71 -5.09 11.56
C PRO A 60 -11.63 -4.91 12.78
N THR A 61 -11.43 -5.74 13.80
CA THR A 61 -12.18 -5.62 15.06
C THR A 61 -11.53 -4.54 15.91
N VAL A 62 -12.33 -3.59 16.40
CA VAL A 62 -11.88 -2.51 17.29
C VAL A 62 -12.85 -2.45 18.46
N SER A 63 -12.31 -2.58 19.67
CA SER A 63 -13.10 -2.76 20.89
C SER A 63 -13.20 -1.50 21.75
N TYR A 64 -12.22 -0.60 21.69
CA TYR A 64 -12.21 0.67 22.45
C TYR A 64 -11.29 1.71 21.81
N GLU A 65 -11.35 2.95 22.30
CA GLU A 65 -10.46 4.04 21.88
C GLU A 65 -9.03 3.77 22.38
N GLY A 66 -8.11 3.50 21.46
CA GLY A 66 -6.73 3.08 21.79
C GLY A 66 -6.49 1.58 21.74
N ASP A 67 -7.39 0.80 21.13
CA ASP A 67 -7.19 -0.62 20.87
C ASP A 67 -6.01 -0.86 19.91
N THR A 68 -4.95 -1.50 20.43
CA THR A 68 -3.74 -1.86 19.67
C THR A 68 -3.69 -3.33 19.25
N SER A 69 -4.78 -4.09 19.42
CA SER A 69 -4.82 -5.55 19.15
C SER A 69 -4.61 -5.95 17.68
N ASN A 70 -4.71 -5.00 16.75
CA ASN A 70 -4.43 -5.22 15.32
C ASN A 70 -2.95 -4.92 14.95
N PHE A 71 -2.09 -4.67 15.94
CA PHE A 71 -0.65 -4.43 15.79
C PHE A 71 0.15 -5.50 16.54
N ASP A 72 1.39 -5.74 16.12
CA ASP A 72 2.30 -6.61 16.85
C ASP A 72 2.84 -5.90 18.10
N ASP A 73 3.12 -6.67 19.15
CA ASP A 73 3.82 -6.17 20.34
C ASP A 73 5.32 -6.06 20.05
N TYR A 74 5.87 -4.85 20.24
CA TYR A 74 7.30 -4.60 20.15
C TYR A 74 7.87 -4.23 21.53
N PRO A 75 9.13 -4.57 21.83
CA PRO A 75 9.76 -4.15 23.07
C PRO A 75 9.85 -2.62 23.17
N GLU A 76 9.37 -2.06 24.27
CA GLU A 76 9.52 -0.64 24.56
C GLU A 76 11.00 -0.33 24.85
N THR A 77 11.57 0.59 24.08
CA THR A 77 12.89 1.14 24.37
C THR A 77 12.74 2.38 25.25
N ASP A 78 13.57 2.51 26.28
CA ASP A 78 13.60 3.72 27.10
C ASP A 78 14.23 4.87 26.29
N TRP A 79 13.38 5.62 25.60
CA TRP A 79 13.81 6.77 24.81
C TRP A 79 14.47 7.86 25.66
N LYS A 80 14.25 7.88 26.99
CA LYS A 80 14.91 8.85 27.89
C LYS A 80 16.38 8.53 28.09
N ALA A 81 16.80 7.30 27.80
CA ALA A 81 18.21 6.92 27.77
C ALA A 81 18.92 7.37 26.49
N ALA A 82 18.20 7.95 25.51
CA ALA A 82 18.82 8.46 24.30
C ALA A 82 19.78 9.63 24.59
N ARG A 83 20.91 9.65 23.87
CA ARG A 83 21.89 10.73 23.93
C ARG A 83 21.26 12.04 23.44
N ALA A 84 21.57 13.16 24.10
CA ALA A 84 21.26 14.49 23.60
C ALA A 84 22.03 14.78 22.29
N LEU A 85 21.34 15.38 21.31
CA LEU A 85 21.95 15.75 20.04
C LEU A 85 22.80 17.01 20.19
N ASP A 86 23.94 17.04 19.49
CA ASP A 86 24.78 18.22 19.43
C ASP A 86 24.15 19.31 18.53
N PRO A 87 24.52 20.59 18.67
CA PRO A 87 23.93 21.68 17.89
C PRO A 87 24.00 21.49 16.36
N ASP A 88 25.04 20.83 15.86
CA ASP A 88 25.18 20.54 14.43
C ASP A 88 24.25 19.41 13.96
N GLU A 89 24.00 18.41 14.81
CA GLU A 89 23.02 17.35 14.54
C GLU A 89 21.60 17.93 14.56
N LEU A 90 21.31 18.86 15.48
CA LEU A 90 20.02 19.55 15.56
C LEU A 90 19.71 20.36 14.28
N LYS A 91 20.73 20.94 13.62
CA LYS A 91 20.55 21.67 12.36
C LYS A 91 20.01 20.79 11.23
N LEU A 92 20.25 19.47 11.25
CA LEU A 92 19.72 18.55 10.25
C LEU A 92 18.18 18.51 10.25
N PHE A 93 17.56 18.85 11.39
CA PHE A 93 16.12 18.86 11.58
C PHE A 93 15.50 20.26 11.51
N ALA A 94 16.25 21.28 11.09
CA ALA A 94 15.78 22.67 11.11
C ALA A 94 14.55 22.94 10.21
N ASN A 95 14.27 22.05 9.26
CA ASN A 95 13.14 22.15 8.33
C ASN A 95 12.28 20.86 8.31
N PHE A 96 12.29 20.09 9.40
CA PHE A 96 11.35 18.97 9.57
C PHE A 96 9.93 19.50 9.77
#